data_AF-A0A497E035-F1
#
_entry.id   AF-A0A497E035-F1
#
_cell.length_a   1.000
_cell.length_b   1.000
_cell.length_c   1.000
_cell.angle_alpha   90.00
_cell.angle_beta   90.00
_cell.angle_gamma   90.00
#
_symmetry.space_group_name_H-M   'P 1'
#
loop_
_entity.id
_entity.type
_entity.pdbx_description
1 polymer ?
#
loop_
_entity_poly.entity_id
_entity_poly.type
_entity_poly.pdbx_seq_one_letter_code
_entity_poly.pdbx_strand_id
1 'polypeptide(L)'
;MSLRGLKSVALLALIFLFIWATLISCGQKAEEGAPAEETAVVSQEGIINFEGQVKTAVGNYMYVPQVSGFDLYLAGDFDASTLIGKEVKGEGEYTPERPSLLIVNTLEVKDESGTWQSLYTRSEEPTLEDYIDLKAREAYETLENLAYNKNKLWEGKETVKVYGQLEEITKEGQEPVYKIIVLDEKGKQIGRILIDNMTDFARYYLKKLHLYNKFWFYLKVKETVPWRVRRRTRELFHADLVFAGLF
;
A
#
# COMPACT_ATOMS: atom_id res chain seq x y z
N MET A 1 21.87 -68.24 24.38
CA MET A 1 21.68 -67.19 25.40
C MET A 1 22.24 -65.88 24.84
N SER A 2 21.44 -64.82 24.90
CA SER A 2 21.75 -63.41 24.63
C SER A 2 21.73 -62.88 23.18
N LEU A 3 20.89 -61.86 23.02
CA LEU A 3 20.45 -61.16 21.82
C LEU A 3 21.56 -60.29 21.21
N ARG A 4 21.64 -60.24 19.87
CA ARG A 4 22.03 -59.07 19.05
C ARG A 4 21.73 -59.33 17.57
N GLY A 5 20.50 -59.72 17.29
CA GLY A 5 19.97 -59.93 15.94
C GLY A 5 18.73 -59.08 15.72
N LEU A 6 18.90 -57.77 15.58
CA LEU A 6 17.85 -56.86 15.10
C LEU A 6 18.45 -55.47 14.86
N LYS A 7 19.15 -55.25 13.73
CA LYS A 7 19.44 -53.88 13.20
C LYS A 7 20.14 -53.78 11.84
N SER A 8 20.38 -54.88 11.11
CA SER A 8 21.17 -54.81 9.86
C SER A 8 20.54 -55.47 8.63
N VAL A 9 19.21 -55.67 8.61
CA VAL A 9 18.52 -56.31 7.46
C VAL A 9 17.48 -55.40 6.77
N ALA A 10 17.34 -54.13 7.21
CA ALA A 10 16.31 -53.22 6.69
C ALA A 10 16.80 -52.15 5.69
N LEU A 11 18.07 -52.19 5.23
CA LEU A 11 18.66 -51.11 4.41
C LEU A 11 19.13 -51.56 3.01
N LEU A 12 18.64 -52.69 2.49
CA LEU A 12 19.12 -53.26 1.21
C LEU A 12 17.99 -53.76 0.27
N ALA A 13 16.76 -53.28 0.47
CA ALA A 13 15.58 -53.72 -0.29
C ALA A 13 14.73 -52.57 -0.86
N LEU A 14 15.32 -51.41 -1.16
CA LEU A 14 14.59 -50.25 -1.70
C LEU A 14 15.32 -49.54 -2.87
N ILE A 15 15.96 -50.30 -3.77
CA ILE A 15 16.66 -49.77 -4.96
C ILE A 15 16.22 -50.47 -6.28
N PHE A 16 15.17 -51.30 -6.28
CA PHE A 16 14.78 -52.07 -7.46
C PHE A 16 13.32 -51.87 -7.91
N LEU A 17 12.88 -50.62 -8.08
CA LEU A 17 11.62 -50.31 -8.77
C LEU A 17 11.76 -49.02 -9.59
N PHE A 18 12.57 -49.11 -10.64
CA PHE A 18 12.55 -48.20 -11.77
C PHE A 18 12.73 -49.05 -13.03
N ILE A 19 11.94 -48.74 -14.07
CA ILE A 19 12.06 -49.14 -15.49
C ILE A 19 11.05 -50.23 -15.95
N TRP A 20 9.89 -49.74 -16.40
CA TRP A 20 9.06 -50.10 -17.59
C TRP A 20 7.58 -49.80 -17.25
N ALA A 21 6.83 -48.97 -17.97
CA ALA A 21 6.61 -49.05 -19.40
C ALA A 21 6.30 -47.69 -20.06
N THR A 22 6.66 -47.62 -21.34
CA THR A 22 6.41 -46.58 -22.33
C THR A 22 4.99 -46.63 -22.93
N LEU A 23 4.45 -45.44 -23.23
CA LEU A 23 3.67 -45.05 -24.43
C LEU A 23 2.45 -45.88 -24.87
N ILE A 24 1.25 -45.29 -24.68
CA ILE A 24 0.04 -45.39 -25.55
C ILE A 24 -0.57 -43.97 -25.52
N SER A 25 -0.38 -43.11 -26.53
CA SER A 25 -1.20 -42.93 -27.74
C SER A 25 -2.71 -42.68 -27.50
N CYS A 26 -3.12 -41.44 -27.82
CA CYS A 26 -4.44 -41.03 -28.33
C CYS A 26 -5.61 -40.81 -27.34
N GLY A 27 -5.84 -39.53 -27.02
CA GLY A 27 -7.13 -38.86 -27.27
C GLY A 27 -8.24 -38.98 -26.22
N GLN A 28 -8.36 -37.98 -25.34
CA GLN A 28 -9.56 -37.13 -25.18
C GLN A 28 -9.38 -36.15 -24.01
N LYS A 29 -9.86 -34.93 -24.24
CA LYS A 29 -9.98 -33.76 -23.37
C LYS A 29 -10.03 -34.04 -21.85
N ALA A 30 -9.16 -33.35 -21.11
CA ALA A 30 -9.51 -32.73 -19.84
C ALA A 30 -8.60 -31.51 -19.64
N GLU A 31 -9.19 -30.32 -19.67
CA GLU A 31 -8.57 -29.07 -19.27
C GLU A 31 -8.19 -29.16 -17.78
N GLU A 32 -6.89 -29.11 -17.48
CA GLU A 32 -6.42 -28.76 -16.14
C GLU A 32 -6.61 -27.26 -15.98
N GLY A 33 -7.49 -26.90 -15.05
CA GLY A 33 -7.85 -25.54 -14.71
C GLY A 33 -6.62 -24.72 -14.31
N ALA A 34 -6.35 -23.72 -15.13
CA ALA A 34 -5.62 -22.53 -14.70
C ALA A 34 -6.41 -21.84 -13.56
N PRO A 35 -5.74 -21.22 -12.60
CA PRO A 35 -6.41 -20.43 -11.58
C PRO A 35 -7.21 -19.33 -12.29
N ALA A 36 -8.46 -19.13 -11.84
CA ALA A 36 -9.31 -18.05 -12.33
C ALA A 36 -8.61 -16.71 -12.07
N GLU A 37 -8.02 -16.14 -13.12
CA GLU A 37 -7.77 -14.71 -13.19
C GLU A 37 -9.15 -14.04 -13.16
N GLU A 38 -9.40 -13.22 -12.15
CA GLU A 38 -10.50 -12.26 -12.16
C GLU A 38 -10.30 -11.35 -13.38
N THR A 39 -10.98 -11.67 -14.47
CA THR A 39 -10.91 -10.93 -15.72
C THR A 39 -11.55 -9.57 -15.53
N ALA A 40 -10.73 -8.57 -15.26
CA ALA A 40 -11.00 -7.20 -15.65
C ALA A 40 -11.19 -7.19 -17.18
N VAL A 41 -12.45 -7.10 -17.63
CA VAL A 41 -12.78 -7.02 -19.05
C VAL A 41 -12.35 -5.65 -19.56
N VAL A 42 -11.20 -5.60 -20.25
CA VAL A 42 -10.72 -4.39 -20.94
C VAL A 42 -11.63 -4.17 -22.15
N SER A 43 -12.57 -3.24 -22.05
CA SER A 43 -13.46 -2.84 -23.14
C SER A 43 -13.08 -1.45 -23.59
N GLN A 44 -12.59 -1.29 -24.83
CA GLN A 44 -11.98 -0.05 -25.36
C GLN A 44 -10.63 0.26 -24.68
N GLU A 45 -9.60 0.61 -25.46
CA GLU A 45 -8.21 0.77 -24.98
C GLU A 45 -8.16 1.64 -23.71
N GLY A 46 -7.70 1.06 -22.60
CA GLY A 46 -7.54 1.78 -21.33
C GLY A 46 -8.77 1.86 -20.42
N ILE A 47 -9.95 1.35 -20.80
CA ILE A 47 -11.09 1.29 -19.86
C ILE A 47 -11.17 -0.08 -19.19
N ILE A 48 -11.24 -0.07 -17.86
CA ILE A 48 -11.33 -1.25 -17.00
C ILE A 48 -12.67 -1.23 -16.28
N ASN A 49 -13.46 -2.28 -16.49
CA ASN A 49 -14.64 -2.56 -15.69
C ASN A 49 -14.23 -3.16 -14.35
N PHE A 50 -14.87 -2.74 -13.27
CA PHE A 50 -14.62 -3.28 -11.94
C PHE A 50 -15.91 -3.48 -11.14
N GLU A 51 -15.86 -4.41 -10.20
CA GLU A 51 -16.89 -4.65 -9.19
C GLU A 51 -16.23 -5.13 -7.89
N GLY A 52 -16.74 -4.71 -6.75
CA GLY A 52 -16.25 -5.19 -5.47
C GLY A 52 -16.75 -4.39 -4.29
N GLN A 53 -16.20 -4.66 -3.11
CA GLN A 53 -16.57 -3.97 -1.88
C GLN A 53 -15.48 -2.97 -1.48
N VAL A 54 -15.85 -1.72 -1.24
CA VAL A 54 -14.89 -0.70 -0.77
C VAL A 54 -14.45 -1.03 0.66
N LYS A 55 -13.15 -1.25 0.86
CA LYS A 55 -12.58 -1.53 2.20
C LYS A 55 -12.03 -0.30 2.88
N THR A 56 -11.54 0.67 2.12
CA THR A 56 -10.93 1.88 2.66
C THR A 56 -11.13 3.01 1.68
N ALA A 57 -11.43 4.21 2.18
CA ALA A 57 -11.47 5.41 1.37
C ALA A 57 -11.10 6.64 2.21
N VAL A 58 -10.45 7.60 1.56
CA VAL A 58 -10.08 8.91 2.14
C VAL A 58 -10.09 9.93 1.01
N GLY A 59 -10.83 11.04 1.20
CA GLY A 59 -11.03 12.04 0.17
C GLY A 59 -11.55 11.38 -1.11
N ASN A 60 -10.86 11.62 -2.22
CA ASN A 60 -11.20 11.08 -3.53
C ASN A 60 -10.64 9.68 -3.81
N TYR A 61 -9.81 9.11 -2.91
CA TYR A 61 -9.18 7.80 -3.09
C TYR A 61 -9.98 6.69 -2.42
N MET A 62 -10.11 5.55 -3.09
CA MET A 62 -10.69 4.34 -2.50
C MET A 62 -9.97 3.06 -2.91
N TYR A 63 -10.03 2.08 -2.01
CA TYR A 63 -9.47 0.76 -2.16
C TYR A 63 -10.59 -0.27 -2.26
N VAL A 64 -10.61 -0.99 -3.39
CA VAL A 64 -11.47 -2.14 -3.63
C VAL A 64 -10.54 -3.35 -3.86
N PRO A 65 -10.46 -4.31 -2.92
CA PRO A 65 -9.51 -5.43 -3.02
C PRO A 65 -9.64 -6.29 -4.28
N GLN A 66 -10.85 -6.40 -4.82
CA GLN A 66 -11.15 -7.13 -6.06
C GLN A 66 -10.57 -6.44 -7.30
N VAL A 67 -10.20 -5.16 -7.20
CA VAL A 67 -9.55 -4.40 -8.27
C VAL A 67 -8.05 -4.41 -8.02
N SER A 68 -7.47 -5.60 -8.15
CA SER A 68 -6.07 -5.83 -7.82
C SER A 68 -5.14 -4.95 -8.67
N GLY A 69 -4.11 -4.40 -8.03
CA GLY A 69 -3.11 -3.54 -8.68
C GLY A 69 -3.49 -2.05 -8.77
N PHE A 70 -4.73 -1.68 -8.48
CA PHE A 70 -5.20 -0.30 -8.63
C PHE A 70 -5.69 0.32 -7.32
N ASP A 71 -5.35 1.59 -7.15
CA ASP A 71 -6.10 2.52 -6.31
C ASP A 71 -7.12 3.23 -7.19
N LEU A 72 -8.36 3.36 -6.73
CA LEU A 72 -9.40 4.03 -7.49
C LEU A 72 -9.48 5.49 -7.05
N TYR A 73 -9.65 6.41 -8.00
CA TYR A 73 -9.78 7.84 -7.74
C TYR A 73 -11.01 8.42 -8.43
N LEU A 74 -11.83 9.14 -7.68
CA LEU A 74 -13.00 9.85 -8.20
C LEU A 74 -12.64 11.33 -8.40
N ALA A 75 -12.72 11.85 -9.62
CA ALA A 75 -12.47 13.27 -9.89
C ALA A 75 -13.62 14.17 -9.40
N GLY A 76 -13.31 15.42 -9.09
CA GLY A 76 -14.26 16.44 -8.63
C GLY A 76 -14.46 16.45 -7.11
N ASP A 77 -15.49 17.14 -6.65
CA ASP A 77 -15.84 17.26 -5.22
C ASP A 77 -16.69 16.06 -4.75
N PHE A 78 -16.07 14.87 -4.73
CA PHE A 78 -16.72 13.65 -4.27
C PHE A 78 -15.97 13.03 -3.09
N ASP A 79 -16.66 12.84 -1.95
CA ASP A 79 -16.10 12.15 -0.79
C ASP A 79 -16.33 10.63 -0.87
N ALA A 80 -15.27 9.91 -1.27
CA ALA A 80 -15.26 8.46 -1.37
C ALA A 80 -15.41 7.77 0.00
N SER A 81 -15.18 8.48 1.12
CA SER A 81 -15.32 7.91 2.47
C SER A 81 -16.74 7.39 2.75
N THR A 82 -17.74 7.97 2.08
CA THR A 82 -19.14 7.57 2.14
C THR A 82 -19.42 6.19 1.53
N LEU A 83 -18.45 5.60 0.83
CA LEU A 83 -18.57 4.31 0.15
C LEU A 83 -18.02 3.15 0.96
N ILE A 84 -17.33 3.40 2.08
CA ILE A 84 -16.71 2.34 2.89
C ILE A 84 -17.76 1.29 3.29
N GLY A 85 -17.49 0.02 2.98
CA GLY A 85 -18.35 -1.11 3.25
C GLY A 85 -19.42 -1.39 2.19
N LYS A 86 -19.64 -0.49 1.22
CA LYS A 86 -20.63 -0.66 0.16
C LYS A 86 -20.08 -1.51 -0.99
N GLU A 87 -20.96 -2.25 -1.66
CA GLU A 87 -20.66 -2.89 -2.95
C GLU A 87 -20.79 -1.86 -4.06
N VAL A 88 -19.75 -1.78 -4.89
CA VAL A 88 -19.62 -0.81 -5.98
C VAL A 88 -19.23 -1.54 -7.26
N LYS A 89 -19.69 -1.03 -8.39
CA LYS A 89 -19.20 -1.43 -9.71
C LYS A 89 -19.13 -0.22 -10.62
N GLY A 90 -18.35 -0.31 -11.69
CA GLY A 90 -18.25 0.79 -12.63
C GLY A 90 -17.13 0.60 -13.63
N GLU A 91 -16.82 1.70 -14.30
CA GLU A 91 -15.76 1.80 -15.28
C GLU A 91 -14.71 2.79 -14.79
N GLY A 92 -13.45 2.48 -15.06
CA GLY A 92 -12.34 3.38 -14.80
C GLY A 92 -11.35 3.44 -15.94
N GLU A 93 -10.70 4.57 -16.09
CA GLU A 93 -9.66 4.85 -17.08
C GLU A 93 -8.28 4.57 -16.50
N TYR A 94 -7.56 3.68 -17.19
CA TYR A 94 -6.17 3.34 -16.98
C TYR A 94 -5.28 4.17 -17.91
N THR A 95 -4.19 4.69 -17.36
CA THR A 95 -3.16 5.40 -18.14
C THR A 95 -1.78 4.79 -17.83
N PRO A 96 -0.94 4.50 -18.85
CA PRO A 96 0.42 3.98 -18.62
C PRO A 96 1.30 4.88 -17.76
N GLU A 97 1.03 6.18 -17.74
CA GLU A 97 1.71 7.17 -16.91
C GLU A 97 1.45 6.96 -15.41
N ARG A 98 0.30 6.36 -15.06
CA ARG A 98 -0.13 6.12 -13.68
C ARG A 98 -0.57 4.66 -13.51
N PRO A 99 0.39 3.72 -13.54
CA PRO A 99 0.08 2.29 -13.66
C PRO A 99 -0.64 1.72 -12.43
N SER A 100 -0.62 2.43 -11.30
CA SER A 100 -1.26 2.01 -10.05
C SER A 100 -2.57 2.73 -9.74
N LEU A 101 -3.05 3.61 -10.64
CA LEU A 101 -4.22 4.45 -10.39
C LEU A 101 -5.25 4.26 -11.50
N LEU A 102 -6.49 3.99 -11.10
CA LEU A 102 -7.63 3.90 -11.98
C LEU A 102 -8.55 5.11 -11.75
N ILE A 103 -8.71 5.95 -12.77
CA ILE A 103 -9.58 7.13 -12.67
C ILE A 103 -11.02 6.71 -12.96
N VAL A 104 -11.90 6.77 -11.98
CA VAL A 104 -13.28 6.30 -12.13
C VAL A 104 -14.03 7.18 -13.12
N ASN A 105 -14.64 6.55 -14.13
CA ASN A 105 -15.54 7.19 -15.10
C ASN A 105 -17.00 7.12 -14.63
N THR A 106 -17.42 5.96 -14.16
CA THR A 106 -18.77 5.71 -13.68
C THR A 106 -18.71 4.88 -12.40
N LEU A 107 -19.66 5.11 -11.50
CA LEU A 107 -19.83 4.29 -10.31
C LEU A 107 -21.32 4.04 -10.05
N GLU A 108 -21.65 2.79 -9.89
CA GLU A 108 -22.91 2.32 -9.35
C GLU A 108 -22.67 1.73 -7.96
N VAL A 109 -23.63 1.94 -7.07
CA VAL A 109 -23.62 1.39 -5.71
C VAL A 109 -24.84 0.51 -5.54
N LYS A 110 -24.64 -0.62 -4.88
CA LYS A 110 -25.74 -1.53 -4.55
C LYS A 110 -26.47 -1.04 -3.31
N ASP A 111 -27.78 -0.88 -3.43
CA ASP A 111 -28.64 -0.53 -2.31
C ASP A 111 -28.96 -1.74 -1.42
N GLU A 112 -29.67 -1.50 -0.32
CA GLU A 112 -30.09 -2.55 0.63
C GLU A 112 -31.04 -3.59 0.00
N SER A 113 -31.71 -3.24 -1.12
CA SER A 113 -32.58 -4.14 -1.87
C SER A 113 -31.82 -5.02 -2.87
N GLY A 114 -30.52 -4.81 -3.01
CA GLY A 114 -29.66 -5.52 -3.97
C GLY A 114 -29.69 -4.92 -5.37
N THR A 115 -30.30 -3.75 -5.56
CA THR A 115 -30.40 -3.07 -6.86
C THR A 115 -29.23 -2.10 -7.03
N TRP A 116 -28.67 -2.06 -8.24
CA TRP A 116 -27.60 -1.12 -8.59
C TRP A 116 -28.18 0.26 -8.92
N GLN A 117 -27.64 1.30 -8.29
CA GLN A 117 -28.01 2.69 -8.50
C GLN A 117 -26.78 3.48 -8.95
N SER A 118 -26.91 4.27 -10.03
CA SER A 118 -25.87 5.20 -10.44
C SER A 118 -25.66 6.26 -9.37
N LEU A 119 -24.41 6.41 -8.93
CA LEU A 119 -24.01 7.36 -7.90
C LEU A 119 -23.06 8.43 -8.44
N TYR A 120 -22.21 8.06 -9.41
CA TYR A 120 -21.18 8.95 -9.93
C TYR A 120 -20.97 8.74 -11.42
N THR A 121 -20.80 9.86 -12.12
CA THR A 121 -20.31 9.93 -13.49
C THR A 121 -19.31 11.07 -13.55
N ARG A 122 -18.10 10.80 -14.05
CA ARG A 122 -17.03 11.79 -14.13
C ARG A 122 -17.44 12.95 -15.04
N SER A 123 -17.40 14.16 -14.50
CA SER A 123 -17.69 15.40 -15.22
C SER A 123 -16.50 16.35 -15.34
N GLU A 124 -15.41 16.06 -14.64
CA GLU A 124 -14.24 16.93 -14.50
C GLU A 124 -12.93 16.13 -14.65
N GLU A 125 -11.86 16.83 -15.01
CA GLU A 125 -10.51 16.28 -15.04
C GLU A 125 -9.99 16.01 -13.62
N PRO A 126 -9.25 14.91 -13.39
CA PRO A 126 -8.76 14.55 -12.07
C PRO A 126 -7.67 15.51 -11.54
N THR A 127 -7.83 15.99 -10.31
CA THR A 127 -6.87 16.85 -9.60
C THR A 127 -5.94 16.02 -8.72
N LEU A 128 -4.81 15.59 -9.31
CA LEU A 128 -3.88 14.65 -8.69
C LEU A 128 -2.66 15.33 -8.04
N GLU A 129 -2.86 16.46 -7.35
CA GLU A 129 -1.76 17.26 -6.78
C GLU A 129 -0.99 16.53 -5.67
N ASP A 130 -1.67 15.65 -4.94
CA ASP A 130 -1.11 14.89 -3.82
C ASP A 130 -0.72 13.45 -4.19
N TYR A 131 -1.02 13.02 -5.41
CA TYR A 131 -0.62 11.73 -5.94
C TYR A 131 0.88 11.69 -6.17
N ILE A 132 1.53 10.63 -5.69
CA ILE A 132 2.94 10.37 -5.96
C ILE A 132 3.12 8.99 -6.61
N ASP A 133 3.57 9.01 -7.87
CA ASP A 133 3.91 7.80 -8.62
C ASP A 133 5.25 7.19 -8.15
N LEU A 134 5.58 6.00 -8.67
CA LEU A 134 6.82 5.30 -8.31
C LEU A 134 8.07 6.09 -8.67
N LYS A 135 8.08 6.81 -9.80
CA LYS A 135 9.23 7.58 -10.27
C LYS A 135 9.47 8.81 -9.40
N ALA A 136 8.41 9.49 -8.98
CA ALA A 136 8.47 10.61 -8.06
C ALA A 136 8.95 10.17 -6.67
N ARG A 137 8.59 8.96 -6.22
CA ARG A 137 9.11 8.38 -4.95
C ARG A 137 10.62 8.15 -4.99
N GLU A 138 11.19 7.78 -6.13
CA GLU A 138 12.65 7.57 -6.27
C GLU A 138 13.45 8.87 -6.09
N ALA A 139 12.86 10.03 -6.37
CA ALA A 139 13.52 11.33 -6.20
C ALA A 139 13.72 11.73 -4.73
N TYR A 140 13.05 11.07 -3.78
CA TYR A 140 13.15 11.40 -2.37
C TYR A 140 14.44 10.83 -1.77
N GLU A 141 15.29 11.72 -1.25
CA GLU A 141 16.55 11.32 -0.65
C GLU A 141 16.31 10.64 0.71
N THR A 142 16.87 9.45 0.87
CA THR A 142 16.83 8.72 2.15
C THR A 142 17.68 9.43 3.20
N LEU A 143 17.09 9.76 4.35
CA LEU A 143 17.86 10.28 5.48
C LEU A 143 18.42 9.15 6.33
N GLU A 144 19.67 8.81 6.07
CA GLU A 144 20.41 7.82 6.84
C GLU A 144 21.16 8.45 8.01
N ASN A 145 21.47 7.63 9.02
CA ASN A 145 22.37 8.00 10.13
C ASN A 145 21.94 9.27 10.88
N LEU A 146 20.63 9.54 10.93
CA LEU A 146 20.03 10.70 11.58
C LEU A 146 20.40 10.76 13.07
N ALA A 147 20.65 11.97 13.54
CA ALA A 147 20.90 12.26 14.94
C ALA A 147 20.56 13.72 15.25
N TYR A 148 20.22 14.02 16.50
CA TYR A 148 19.84 15.36 16.96
C TYR A 148 20.90 16.45 16.69
N ASN A 149 22.16 16.06 16.52
CA ASN A 149 23.32 16.91 16.24
C ASN A 149 23.81 16.90 14.79
N LYS A 150 23.08 16.25 13.87
CA LYS A 150 23.45 16.16 12.45
C LYS A 150 22.42 16.86 11.55
N ASN A 151 22.12 18.12 11.85
CA ASN A 151 21.10 18.90 11.13
C ASN A 151 21.38 19.12 9.63
N LYS A 152 22.65 19.14 9.23
CA LYS A 152 23.06 19.20 7.82
C LYS A 152 22.51 18.06 6.96
N LEU A 153 22.02 16.97 7.57
CA LEU A 153 21.41 15.86 6.84
C LEU A 153 20.03 16.22 6.27
N TRP A 154 19.30 17.17 6.86
CA TRP A 154 17.95 17.54 6.42
C TRP A 154 17.79 19.04 6.13
N GLU A 155 18.59 19.91 6.76
CA GLU A 155 18.56 21.34 6.48
C GLU A 155 18.93 21.64 5.03
N GLY A 156 18.08 22.39 4.32
CA GLY A 156 18.26 22.75 2.92
C GLY A 156 17.73 21.72 1.92
N LYS A 157 17.18 20.59 2.39
CA LYS A 157 16.48 19.62 1.54
C LYS A 157 14.99 19.90 1.57
N GLU A 158 14.36 19.91 0.41
CA GLU A 158 12.92 20.11 0.30
C GLU A 158 12.16 18.79 0.54
N THR A 159 12.59 17.71 -0.09
CA THR A 159 11.96 16.39 -0.03
C THR A 159 12.91 15.33 0.50
N VAL A 160 12.42 14.50 1.43
CA VAL A 160 13.22 13.46 2.09
C VAL A 160 12.36 12.25 2.42
N LYS A 161 12.95 11.07 2.49
CA LYS A 161 12.28 9.87 2.99
C LYS A 161 12.97 9.25 4.20
N VAL A 162 12.18 8.69 5.11
CA VAL A 162 12.62 8.06 6.35
C VAL A 162 11.87 6.78 6.62
N TYR A 163 12.53 5.81 7.25
CA TYR A 163 11.87 4.61 7.75
C TYR A 163 11.49 4.79 9.22
N GLY A 164 10.27 4.40 9.59
CA GLY A 164 9.82 4.62 10.96
C GLY A 164 8.45 4.07 11.27
N GLN A 165 7.86 4.60 12.34
CA GLN A 165 6.48 4.35 12.77
C GLN A 165 5.77 5.68 13.03
N LEU A 166 4.50 5.80 12.62
CA LEU A 166 3.66 6.95 12.95
C LEU A 166 3.10 6.78 14.37
N GLU A 167 3.19 7.82 15.17
CA GLU A 167 2.65 7.94 16.53
C GLU A 167 1.65 9.09 16.53
N GLU A 168 0.40 8.80 16.91
CA GLU A 168 -0.64 9.80 17.14
C GLU A 168 -0.74 10.06 18.64
N ILE A 169 -0.58 11.33 19.04
CA ILE A 169 -0.67 11.76 20.43
C ILE A 169 -1.89 12.65 20.57
N THR A 170 -2.96 12.09 21.13
CA THR A 170 -4.20 12.81 21.39
C THR A 170 -4.30 13.13 22.88
N LYS A 171 -4.42 14.41 23.20
CA LYS A 171 -4.67 14.89 24.56
C LYS A 171 -6.08 15.44 24.65
N GLU A 172 -6.71 15.28 25.81
CA GLU A 172 -8.08 15.73 26.04
C GLU A 172 -8.22 17.24 25.73
N GLY A 173 -9.14 17.59 24.84
CA GLY A 173 -9.38 18.96 24.40
C GLY A 173 -8.32 19.56 23.44
N GLN A 174 -7.41 18.75 22.89
CA GLN A 174 -6.42 19.20 21.91
C GLN A 174 -6.52 18.40 20.60
N GLU A 175 -6.15 19.04 19.50
CA GLU A 175 -6.01 18.36 18.22
C GLU A 175 -4.92 17.28 18.28
N PRO A 176 -5.11 16.15 17.56
CA PRO A 176 -4.13 15.07 17.53
C PRO A 176 -2.81 15.58 16.95
N VAL A 177 -1.71 15.32 17.67
CA VAL A 177 -0.37 15.64 17.20
C VAL A 177 0.27 14.38 16.64
N TYR A 178 0.71 14.44 15.39
CA TYR A 178 1.35 13.31 14.71
C TYR A 178 2.87 13.44 14.76
N LYS A 179 3.54 12.32 15.06
CA LYS A 179 5.00 12.22 15.06
C LYS A 179 5.44 10.97 14.33
N ILE A 180 6.51 11.05 13.56
CA ILE A 180 7.19 9.86 13.03
C ILE A 180 8.35 9.52 13.94
N ILE A 181 8.30 8.35 14.56
CA ILE A 181 9.42 7.73 15.24
C ILE A 181 10.35 7.14 14.17
N VAL A 182 11.50 7.77 13.97
CA VAL A 182 12.47 7.33 12.96
C VAL A 182 13.29 6.17 13.52
N LEU A 183 13.42 5.11 12.72
CA LEU A 183 14.11 3.88 13.07
C LEU A 183 15.37 3.72 12.20
N ASP A 184 16.44 3.20 12.80
CA ASP A 184 17.60 2.71 12.03
C ASP A 184 17.37 1.30 11.48
N GLU A 185 18.33 0.79 10.71
CA GLU A 185 18.32 -0.56 10.13
C GLU A 185 18.19 -1.69 11.18
N LYS A 186 18.55 -1.41 12.44
CA LYS A 186 18.44 -2.35 13.56
C LYS A 186 17.10 -2.21 14.29
N GLY A 187 16.20 -1.37 13.80
CA GLY A 187 14.91 -1.07 14.42
C GLY A 187 15.01 -0.20 15.67
N LYS A 188 16.14 0.45 15.91
CA LYS A 188 16.34 1.34 17.05
C LYS A 188 15.87 2.75 16.71
N GLN A 189 15.18 3.37 17.66
CA GLN A 189 14.78 4.77 17.54
C GLN A 189 16.00 5.72 17.53
N ILE A 190 16.10 6.53 16.49
CA ILE A 190 17.18 7.53 16.32
C ILE A 190 16.69 8.98 16.40
N GLY A 191 15.39 9.22 16.20
CA GLY A 191 14.80 10.55 16.31
C GLY A 191 13.29 10.54 16.21
N ARG A 192 12.71 11.74 16.25
CA ARG A 192 11.29 11.99 15.99
C ARG A 192 11.16 13.14 14.98
N ILE A 193 10.20 13.05 14.08
CA ILE A 193 9.84 14.13 13.16
C ILE A 193 8.41 14.56 13.51
N LEU A 194 8.19 15.87 13.60
CA LEU A 194 6.89 16.45 13.90
C LEU A 194 6.13 16.63 12.58
N ILE A 195 4.90 16.13 12.52
CA ILE A 195 4.08 16.17 11.31
C ILE A 195 3.03 17.26 11.46
N ASP A 196 3.15 18.29 10.62
CA ASP A 196 2.25 19.44 10.63
C ASP A 196 1.00 19.18 9.79
N ASN A 197 1.15 18.55 8.62
CA ASN A 197 0.05 18.17 7.74
C ASN A 197 0.25 16.78 7.13
N MET A 198 -0.84 16.17 6.67
CA MET A 198 -0.82 14.93 5.89
C MET A 198 -1.71 15.10 4.65
N THR A 199 -1.22 14.69 3.48
CA THR A 199 -2.03 14.61 2.26
C THR A 199 -3.11 13.54 2.37
N ASP A 200 -4.14 13.63 1.52
CA ASP A 200 -5.15 12.58 1.44
C ASP A 200 -4.54 11.27 0.97
N PHE A 201 -3.61 11.32 0.03
CA PHE A 201 -2.88 10.14 -0.42
C PHE A 201 -2.09 9.46 0.71
N ALA A 202 -1.41 10.22 1.59
CA ALA A 202 -0.75 9.66 2.76
C ALA A 202 -1.73 9.03 3.75
N ARG A 203 -2.81 9.75 4.09
CA ARG A 203 -3.86 9.25 5.00
C ARG A 203 -4.53 8.00 4.44
N TYR A 204 -4.79 7.98 3.14
CA TYR A 204 -5.33 6.84 2.41
C TYR A 204 -4.44 5.61 2.56
N TYR A 205 -3.13 5.74 2.30
CA TYR A 205 -2.21 4.61 2.43
C TYR A 205 -2.03 4.13 3.87
N LEU A 206 -2.00 5.03 4.85
CA LEU A 206 -1.95 4.66 6.26
C LEU A 206 -3.19 3.84 6.68
N LYS A 207 -4.39 4.21 6.22
CA LYS A 207 -5.61 3.42 6.47
C LYS A 207 -5.63 2.11 5.68
N LYS A 208 -5.24 2.15 4.40
CA LYS A 208 -5.19 0.97 3.53
C LYS A 208 -4.25 -0.10 4.10
N LEU A 209 -3.11 0.32 4.63
CA LEU A 209 -2.06 -0.53 5.19
C LEU A 209 -2.14 -0.66 6.72
N HIS A 210 -3.31 -0.54 7.33
CA HIS A 210 -3.51 -0.54 8.79
C HIS A 210 -2.97 -1.79 9.52
N LEU A 211 -2.73 -2.90 8.81
CA LEU A 211 -2.11 -4.11 9.37
C LEU A 211 -0.61 -3.94 9.64
N TYR A 212 0.02 -2.91 9.06
CA TYR A 212 1.43 -2.58 9.25
C TYR A 212 1.57 -1.39 10.20
N ASN A 213 2.67 -1.39 10.96
CA ASN A 213 2.99 -0.31 11.89
C ASN A 213 4.27 0.44 11.53
N LYS A 214 4.99 -0.02 10.50
CA LYS A 214 6.24 0.58 10.06
C LYS A 214 6.21 0.84 8.56
N PHE A 215 6.68 2.01 8.17
CA PHE A 215 6.57 2.51 6.81
C PHE A 215 7.81 3.30 6.43
N TRP A 216 8.03 3.39 5.12
CA TRP A 216 8.75 4.48 4.51
C TRP A 216 7.81 5.68 4.39
N PHE A 217 8.20 6.79 5.01
CA PHE A 217 7.48 8.05 4.98
C PHE A 217 8.21 9.04 4.08
N TYR A 218 7.45 9.65 3.19
CA TYR A 218 7.91 10.61 2.18
C TYR A 218 7.44 11.99 2.60
N LEU A 219 8.39 12.88 2.87
CA LEU A 219 8.18 14.10 3.63
C LEU A 219 8.63 15.33 2.84
N LYS A 220 7.91 16.43 3.02
CA LYS A 220 8.40 17.79 2.71
C LYS A 220 8.92 18.42 3.98
N VAL A 221 10.22 18.74 4.03
CA VAL A 221 10.85 19.37 5.21
C VAL A 221 10.43 20.83 5.29
N LYS A 222 10.01 21.29 6.47
CA LYS A 222 9.58 22.68 6.70
C LYS A 222 10.60 23.44 7.51
N GLU A 223 10.59 23.22 8.82
CA GLU A 223 11.44 23.95 9.75
C GLU A 223 12.20 23.00 10.66
N THR A 224 13.40 23.44 11.03
CA THR A 224 14.26 22.63 11.88
C THR A 224 14.04 22.99 13.34
N VAL A 225 13.80 21.98 14.18
CA VAL A 225 13.55 22.19 15.61
C VAL A 225 14.78 22.82 16.28
N PRO A 226 14.64 23.80 17.19
CA PRO A 226 15.78 24.45 17.85
C PRO A 226 16.67 23.48 18.63
N TRP A 227 18.00 23.69 18.58
CA TRP A 227 19.01 22.83 19.21
C TRP A 227 18.72 22.45 20.67
N ARG A 228 18.27 23.42 21.48
CA ARG A 228 17.95 23.21 22.90
C ARG A 228 16.86 22.16 23.10
N VAL A 229 15.88 22.12 22.20
CA VAL A 229 14.78 21.15 22.20
C VAL A 229 15.28 19.81 21.64
N ARG A 230 15.91 19.82 20.46
CA ARG A 230 16.42 18.59 19.81
C ARG A 230 17.29 17.74 20.72
N ARG A 231 18.21 18.38 21.47
CA ARG A 231 19.11 17.68 22.39
C ARG A 231 18.37 16.93 23.51
N ARG A 232 17.18 17.40 23.91
CA ARG A 232 16.38 16.83 25.01
C ARG A 232 15.34 15.84 24.50
N THR A 233 14.61 16.17 23.44
CA THR A 233 13.45 15.40 22.97
C THR A 233 13.77 14.47 21.80
N ARG A 234 14.89 14.71 21.11
CA ARG A 234 15.25 14.10 19.82
C ARG A 234 14.24 14.38 18.71
N GLU A 235 13.42 15.42 18.85
CA GLU A 235 12.61 15.97 17.76
C GLU A 235 13.56 16.72 16.81
N LEU A 236 13.55 16.36 15.53
CA LEU A 236 14.57 16.79 14.58
C LEU A 236 14.11 18.02 13.79
N PHE A 237 12.96 17.92 13.14
CA PHE A 237 12.36 18.94 12.28
C PHE A 237 10.84 18.71 12.15
N HIS A 238 10.16 19.73 11.64
CA HIS A 238 8.77 19.71 11.22
C HIS A 238 8.66 19.40 9.72
N ALA A 239 7.65 18.64 9.35
CA ALA A 239 7.42 18.23 7.98
C ALA A 239 5.94 18.07 7.65
N ASP A 240 5.63 18.14 6.36
CA ASP A 240 4.36 17.63 5.83
C ASP A 240 4.57 16.21 5.31
N LEU A 241 3.66 15.30 5.65
CA LEU A 241 3.67 13.93 5.16
C LEU A 241 2.93 13.84 3.82
N VAL A 242 3.67 13.49 2.76
CA VAL A 242 3.16 13.39 1.39
C VAL A 242 2.70 11.98 1.06
N PHE A 243 3.41 10.97 1.54
CA PHE A 243 3.08 9.56 1.26
C PHE A 243 3.67 8.61 2.29
N ALA A 244 3.02 7.46 2.49
CA ALA A 244 3.51 6.36 3.32
C ALA A 244 3.41 5.05 2.54
N GLY A 245 4.49 4.27 2.51
CA GLY A 245 4.56 3.01 1.78
C GLY A 245 5.38 1.95 2.51
N LEU A 246 5.29 0.70 2.05
CA LEU A 246 6.11 -0.40 2.59
C LEU A 246 7.52 -0.45 1.98
N PHE A 247 7.71 0.22 0.84
CA PHE A 247 8.95 0.24 0.05
C PHE A 247 9.26 1.65 -0.45
#